data_AF-A0A1M6L0G7-F1
#
_entry.id   AF-A0A1M6L0G7-F1
#
_cell.length_a   1.000
_cell.length_b   1.000
_cell.length_c   1.000
_cell.angle_alpha   90.00
_cell.angle_beta   90.00
_cell.angle_gamma   90.00
#
_symmetry.space_group_name_H-M   'P 1'
#
loop_
_entity.id
_entity.type
_entity.pdbx_description
1 polymer ?
#
loop_
_entity_poly.entity_id
_entity_poly.type
_entity_poly.pdbx_seq_one_letter_code
_entity_poly.pdbx_strand_id
1 'polypeptide(L)'
;MEQMNKELISKIEKALNIKFYEWQRKYLLNEAMLLDMRMTGRCTGKTLAHIIKQLFESSEPLLLRNKDEILDKADWWCCEIRKDRALRNPYLEWYKHELKGIYEELNEAGIVTREVIYKEEAIKFEPIEMDCLVCTLNKESSCVDCCRDWDNEE
;
A
#
# COMPACT_ATOMS: atom_id res chain seq x y z
N MET A 1 9.54 -17.53 -2.41
CA MET A 1 8.18 -17.33 -1.88
C MET A 1 7.46 -18.66 -1.94
N GLU A 2 6.86 -19.11 -0.84
CA GLU A 2 6.04 -20.32 -0.84
C GLU A 2 4.79 -20.07 -1.70
N GLN A 3 4.47 -20.99 -2.62
CA GLN A 3 3.20 -20.95 -3.34
C GLN A 3 2.05 -21.19 -2.35
N MET A 4 0.94 -20.49 -2.57
CA MET A 4 -0.26 -20.64 -1.75
C MET A 4 -0.72 -22.10 -1.78
N ASN A 5 -0.77 -22.74 -0.60
CA ASN A 5 -1.20 -24.12 -0.45
C ASN A 5 -2.22 -24.25 0.69
N LYS A 6 -2.88 -25.41 0.78
CA LYS A 6 -3.97 -25.65 1.77
C LYS A 6 -3.49 -25.56 3.21
N GLU A 7 -2.23 -25.93 3.46
CA GLU A 7 -1.61 -25.87 4.78
C GLU A 7 -1.33 -24.43 5.22
N LEU A 8 -0.80 -23.62 4.31
CA LEU A 8 -0.52 -22.20 4.52
C LEU A 8 -1.83 -21.42 4.75
N ILE A 9 -2.88 -21.70 3.98
CA ILE A 9 -4.21 -21.12 4.22
C ILE A 9 -4.69 -21.45 5.63
N SER A 10 -4.50 -22.69 6.08
CA SER A 10 -4.89 -23.10 7.44
C SER A 10 -4.04 -22.43 8.52
N LYS A 11 -2.77 -22.11 8.25
CA LYS A 11 -1.92 -21.29 9.14
C LYS A 11 -2.40 -19.84 9.19
N ILE A 12 -2.74 -19.24 8.04
CA ILE A 12 -3.27 -17.88 7.93
C ILE A 12 -4.59 -17.75 8.70
N GLU A 13 -5.51 -18.72 8.57
CA GLU A 13 -6.77 -18.73 9.31
C GLU A 13 -6.56 -18.74 10.83
N LYS A 14 -5.55 -19.48 11.30
CA LYS A 14 -5.18 -19.49 12.72
C LYS A 14 -4.53 -18.19 13.16
N ALA A 15 -3.64 -17.63 12.35
CA ALA A 15 -2.94 -16.39 12.64
C ALA A 15 -3.91 -15.20 12.78
N LEU A 16 -4.80 -15.05 11.80
CA LEU A 16 -5.79 -13.98 11.76
C LEU A 16 -7.05 -14.29 12.60
N ASN A 17 -7.14 -15.49 13.19
CA ASN A 17 -8.31 -15.99 13.92
C ASN A 17 -9.63 -15.86 13.14
N ILE A 18 -9.62 -16.24 11.87
CA ILE A 18 -10.77 -16.19 10.94
C ILE A 18 -11.01 -17.54 10.27
N LYS A 19 -12.14 -17.66 9.58
CA LYS A 19 -12.41 -18.76 8.64
C LYS A 19 -12.71 -18.20 7.26
N PHE A 20 -11.95 -18.61 6.26
CA PHE A 20 -12.23 -18.27 4.88
C PHE A 20 -13.45 -19.02 4.37
N TYR A 21 -14.28 -18.32 3.60
CA TYR A 21 -15.29 -18.94 2.76
C TYR A 21 -14.64 -19.84 1.70
N GLU A 22 -15.38 -20.84 1.23
CA GLU A 22 -14.91 -21.78 0.20
C GLU A 22 -14.41 -21.05 -1.05
N TRP A 23 -15.12 -20.00 -1.45
CA TRP A 23 -14.79 -19.18 -2.61
C TRP A 23 -13.47 -18.40 -2.41
N GLN A 24 -13.18 -17.93 -1.18
CA GLN A 24 -11.91 -17.25 -0.86
C GLN A 24 -10.74 -18.22 -0.90
N ARG A 25 -10.93 -19.45 -0.39
CA ARG A 25 -9.90 -20.50 -0.46
C ARG A 25 -9.57 -20.86 -1.91
N LYS A 26 -10.59 -21.05 -2.75
CA LYS A 26 -10.44 -21.31 -4.19
C LYS A 26 -9.72 -20.15 -4.89
N TYR A 27 -10.08 -18.91 -4.56
CA TYR A 27 -9.42 -17.70 -5.08
C TYR A 27 -7.92 -17.65 -4.73
N LEU A 28 -7.56 -17.96 -3.47
CA LEU A 28 -6.17 -17.97 -3.01
C LEU A 28 -5.35 -19.09 -3.67
N LEU A 29 -5.96 -20.25 -3.92
CA LEU A 29 -5.33 -21.40 -4.59
C LEU A 29 -5.28 -21.25 -6.13
N ASN A 30 -5.81 -20.18 -6.71
CA ASN A 30 -6.01 -20.01 -8.16
C ASN A 30 -6.81 -21.17 -8.79
N GLU A 31 -7.71 -21.80 -8.03
CA GLU A 31 -8.61 -22.84 -8.53
C GLU A 31 -9.77 -22.23 -9.31
N ALA A 32 -10.22 -22.92 -10.38
CA ALA A 32 -11.42 -22.52 -11.09
C ALA A 32 -12.63 -22.55 -10.15
N MET A 33 -13.41 -21.47 -10.16
CA MET A 33 -14.57 -21.32 -9.30
C MET A 33 -15.72 -20.67 -10.06
N LEU A 34 -16.94 -21.11 -9.75
CA LEU A 34 -18.13 -20.45 -10.23
C LEU A 34 -18.28 -19.11 -9.51
N LEU A 35 -18.82 -18.12 -10.22
CA LEU A 35 -19.14 -16.81 -9.66
C LEU A 35 -20.21 -17.01 -8.57
N ASP A 36 -19.81 -16.89 -7.31
CA ASP A 36 -20.73 -16.90 -6.17
C ASP A 36 -21.34 -15.50 -6.03
N MET A 37 -22.66 -15.37 -5.85
CA MET A 37 -23.31 -14.08 -5.60
C MET A 37 -22.73 -13.36 -4.36
N ARG A 38 -22.15 -14.08 -3.41
CA ARG A 38 -21.42 -13.47 -2.28
C ARG A 38 -20.18 -12.69 -2.75
N MET A 39 -19.65 -13.01 -3.93
CA MET A 39 -18.61 -12.24 -4.61
C MET A 39 -19.15 -10.96 -5.27
N THR A 40 -20.43 -10.60 -5.15
CA THR A 40 -20.93 -9.29 -5.62
C THR A 40 -21.32 -8.37 -4.45
N GLY A 41 -21.49 -8.92 -3.25
CA GLY A 41 -21.82 -8.16 -2.04
C GLY A 41 -20.68 -7.29 -1.49
N ARG A 42 -21.05 -6.36 -0.60
CA ARG A 42 -20.13 -5.62 0.30
C ARG A 42 -19.84 -6.44 1.55
N CYS A 43 -18.70 -6.17 2.21
CA CYS A 43 -18.31 -6.81 3.47
C CYS A 43 -18.23 -8.35 3.41
N THR A 44 -17.89 -8.90 2.24
CA THR A 44 -17.80 -10.36 2.05
C THR A 44 -16.37 -10.90 2.16
N GLY A 45 -15.38 -10.03 2.45
CA GLY A 45 -13.98 -10.42 2.62
C GLY A 45 -13.19 -10.53 1.31
N LYS A 46 -13.63 -9.87 0.24
CA LYS A 46 -12.89 -9.78 -1.04
C LYS A 46 -11.55 -9.09 -0.88
N THR A 47 -11.56 -7.94 -0.23
CA THR A 47 -10.36 -7.14 0.02
C THR A 47 -9.36 -7.93 0.84
N LEU A 48 -9.82 -8.61 1.89
CA LEU A 48 -8.99 -9.51 2.69
C LEU A 48 -8.34 -10.60 1.84
N ALA A 49 -9.12 -11.33 1.03
CA ALA A 49 -8.58 -12.38 0.17
C ALA A 49 -7.60 -11.82 -0.88
N HIS A 50 -7.86 -10.63 -1.41
CA HIS A 50 -7.00 -9.95 -2.35
C HIS A 50 -5.67 -9.50 -1.71
N ILE A 51 -5.73 -8.89 -0.52
CA ILE A 51 -4.55 -8.50 0.25
C ILE A 51 -3.66 -9.71 0.53
N ILE A 52 -4.24 -10.82 0.98
CA ILE A 52 -3.48 -12.04 1.24
C ILE A 52 -2.84 -12.53 -0.05
N LYS A 53 -3.59 -12.61 -1.15
CA LYS A 53 -3.02 -13.01 -2.45
C LYS A 53 -1.83 -12.13 -2.82
N GLN A 54 -1.99 -10.82 -2.72
CA GLN A 54 -0.94 -9.85 -2.98
C GLN A 54 0.32 -10.09 -2.12
N LEU A 55 0.16 -10.41 -0.84
CA LEU A 55 1.29 -10.68 0.06
C LEU A 55 2.09 -11.94 -0.31
N PHE A 56 1.51 -12.88 -1.06
CA PHE A 56 2.16 -14.15 -1.44
C PHE A 56 2.47 -14.29 -2.94
N GLU A 57 1.92 -13.43 -3.80
CA GLU A 57 2.01 -13.56 -5.27
C GLU A 57 3.35 -13.11 -5.85
N SER A 58 4.04 -12.14 -5.24
CA SER A 58 5.31 -11.59 -5.74
C SER A 58 6.38 -11.52 -4.66
N SER A 59 7.63 -11.72 -5.06
CA SER A 59 8.81 -11.51 -4.20
C SER A 59 9.22 -10.04 -4.08
N GLU A 60 8.69 -9.15 -4.92
CA GLU A 60 9.03 -7.73 -4.85
C GLU A 60 8.38 -7.07 -3.62
N PRO A 61 9.11 -6.14 -2.96
CA PRO A 61 8.59 -5.44 -1.81
C PRO A 61 7.40 -4.55 -2.19
N LEU A 62 6.41 -4.46 -1.31
CA LEU A 62 5.27 -3.58 -1.48
C LEU A 62 5.54 -2.23 -0.83
N LEU A 63 5.57 -1.16 -1.63
CA LEU A 63 5.75 0.20 -1.14
C LEU A 63 4.40 0.82 -0.78
N LEU A 64 4.09 0.92 0.52
CA LEU A 64 2.85 1.57 0.97
C LEU A 64 2.92 3.11 0.98
N ARG A 65 4.10 3.68 0.76
CA ARG A 65 4.29 5.13 0.65
C ARG A 65 3.82 5.68 -0.70
N ASN A 66 3.99 4.91 -1.77
CA ASN A 66 3.66 5.35 -3.12
C ASN A 66 2.16 5.16 -3.38
N LYS A 67 1.43 6.28 -3.45
CA LYS A 67 -0.03 6.26 -3.68
C LYS A 67 -0.39 5.65 -5.03
N ASP A 68 0.43 5.87 -6.05
CA ASP A 68 0.15 5.38 -7.41
C ASP A 68 0.31 3.86 -7.49
N GLU A 69 1.34 3.31 -6.83
CA GLU A 69 1.53 1.86 -6.75
C GLU A 69 0.40 1.14 -6.01
N ILE A 70 -0.07 1.72 -4.90
CA ILE A 70 -1.21 1.14 -4.18
C ILE A 70 -2.48 1.30 -5.00
N LEU A 71 -2.64 2.41 -5.71
CA LEU A 71 -3.78 2.62 -6.58
C LEU A 71 -3.81 1.60 -7.73
N ASP A 72 -2.67 1.17 -8.26
CA ASP A 72 -2.67 0.10 -9.26
C ASP A 72 -2.85 -1.31 -8.65
N LYS A 73 -2.45 -1.52 -7.39
CA LYS A 73 -2.54 -2.82 -6.70
C LYS A 73 -3.80 -3.03 -5.85
N ALA A 74 -4.56 -1.98 -5.55
CA ALA A 74 -5.76 -2.08 -4.71
C ALA A 74 -6.90 -2.81 -5.43
N ASP A 75 -7.77 -3.45 -4.66
CA ASP A 75 -8.89 -4.23 -5.17
C ASP A 75 -10.05 -3.30 -5.57
N TRP A 76 -10.07 -2.82 -6.81
CA TRP A 76 -11.10 -1.89 -7.30
C TRP A 76 -12.44 -2.55 -7.69
N TRP A 77 -12.91 -3.51 -6.89
CA TRP A 77 -14.18 -4.21 -7.12
C TRP A 77 -15.40 -3.27 -7.13
N CYS A 78 -15.28 -2.04 -6.63
CA CYS A 78 -16.36 -1.06 -6.57
C CYS A 78 -16.34 -0.01 -7.68
N CYS A 79 -15.24 0.11 -8.43
CA CYS A 79 -14.85 1.41 -8.97
C CYS A 79 -14.08 1.30 -10.28
N GLU A 80 -14.42 0.32 -11.12
CA GLU A 80 -13.80 0.02 -12.44
C GLU A 80 -13.66 1.23 -13.38
N ILE A 81 -14.32 2.36 -13.11
CA ILE A 81 -14.40 3.51 -14.01
C ILE A 81 -13.74 4.78 -13.43
N ARG A 82 -13.19 4.78 -12.20
CA ARG A 82 -12.84 6.07 -11.55
C ARG A 82 -11.51 6.10 -10.77
N LYS A 83 -10.39 6.12 -11.50
CA LYS A 83 -9.07 6.51 -10.95
C LYS A 83 -9.08 7.94 -10.36
N ASP A 84 -9.96 8.82 -10.84
CA ASP A 84 -10.14 10.20 -10.38
C ASP A 84 -10.79 10.30 -8.98
N ARG A 85 -11.72 9.39 -8.64
CA ARG A 85 -12.24 9.28 -7.26
C ARG A 85 -11.24 8.60 -6.35
N ALA A 86 -10.54 7.58 -6.85
CA ALA A 86 -9.58 6.77 -6.10
C ALA A 86 -8.49 7.59 -5.39
N LEU A 87 -7.92 8.58 -6.08
CA LEU A 87 -6.89 9.47 -5.52
C LEU A 87 -7.39 10.36 -4.37
N ARG A 88 -8.71 10.59 -4.30
CA ARG A 88 -9.38 11.36 -3.23
C ARG A 88 -10.17 10.47 -2.27
N ASN A 89 -10.07 9.14 -2.41
CA ASN A 89 -10.94 8.22 -1.71
C ASN A 89 -10.34 7.84 -0.36
N PRO A 90 -11.07 8.01 0.77
CA PRO A 90 -10.67 7.45 2.06
C PRO A 90 -10.44 5.92 2.02
N TYR A 91 -10.94 5.24 0.99
CA TYR A 91 -10.68 3.83 0.75
C TYR A 91 -9.20 3.48 0.64
N LEU A 92 -8.37 4.31 -0.01
CA LEU A 92 -6.95 3.98 -0.20
C LEU A 92 -6.21 3.97 1.15
N GLU A 93 -6.52 4.92 2.02
CA GLU A 93 -5.95 4.98 3.37
C GLU A 93 -6.46 3.84 4.24
N TRP A 94 -7.75 3.50 4.14
CA TRP A 94 -8.28 2.30 4.79
C TRP A 94 -7.60 1.02 4.30
N TYR A 95 -7.42 0.86 2.98
CA TYR A 95 -6.76 -0.29 2.38
C TYR A 95 -5.30 -0.41 2.84
N LYS A 96 -4.56 0.70 2.91
CA LYS A 96 -3.20 0.72 3.48
C LYS A 96 -3.19 0.25 4.93
N HIS A 97 -4.12 0.75 5.75
CA HIS A 97 -4.22 0.39 7.15
C HIS A 97 -4.54 -1.11 7.30
N GLU A 98 -5.50 -1.61 6.53
CA GLU A 98 -5.89 -3.02 6.55
C GLU A 98 -4.75 -3.93 6.10
N LEU A 99 -4.06 -3.59 5.01
CA LEU A 99 -2.92 -4.35 4.50
C LEU A 99 -1.79 -4.40 5.52
N LYS A 100 -1.48 -3.25 6.14
CA LYS A 100 -0.47 -3.17 7.18
C LYS A 100 -0.83 -4.05 8.38
N GLY A 101 -2.07 -3.98 8.86
CA GLY A 101 -2.53 -4.81 9.99
C GLY A 101 -2.39 -6.30 9.71
N ILE A 102 -2.88 -6.76 8.55
CA ILE A 102 -2.75 -8.17 8.13
C ILE A 102 -1.28 -8.58 8.01
N TYR A 103 -0.42 -7.72 7.45
CA TYR A 103 1.01 -8.01 7.34
C TYR A 103 1.68 -8.15 8.71
N GLU A 104 1.37 -7.26 9.66
CA GLU A 104 1.90 -7.31 11.02
C GLU A 104 1.43 -8.58 11.75
N GLU A 105 0.13 -8.90 11.71
CA GLU A 105 -0.42 -10.12 12.32
C GLU A 105 0.20 -11.41 11.74
N LEU A 106 0.42 -11.47 10.42
CA LEU A 106 1.06 -12.62 9.78
C LEU A 106 2.53 -12.76 10.19
N ASN A 107 3.26 -11.64 10.31
CA ASN A 107 4.64 -11.66 10.77
C ASN A 107 4.76 -12.06 12.25
N GLU A 108 3.85 -11.58 13.11
CA GLU A 108 3.79 -11.99 14.51
C GLU A 108 3.53 -13.49 14.65
N ALA A 109 2.71 -14.05 13.76
CA ALA A 109 2.49 -15.50 13.66
C ALA A 109 3.67 -16.28 13.03
N GLY A 110 4.75 -15.59 12.62
CA GLY A 110 5.93 -16.21 12.01
C GLY A 110 5.71 -16.71 10.58
N ILE A 111 4.71 -16.18 9.87
CA ILE A 111 4.42 -16.54 8.48
C ILE A 111 5.24 -15.66 7.55
N VAL A 112 6.06 -16.28 6.71
CA VAL A 112 6.91 -15.56 5.75
C VAL A 112 6.05 -15.01 4.61
N THR A 113 5.94 -13.68 4.56
CA THR A 113 5.24 -12.92 3.50
C THR A 113 6.22 -12.06 2.71
N ARG A 114 5.79 -11.47 1.59
CA ARG A 114 6.58 -10.44 0.91
C ARG A 114 6.83 -9.26 1.85
N GLU A 115 7.97 -8.60 1.69
CA GLU A 115 8.28 -7.41 2.48
C GLU A 115 7.29 -6.27 2.17
N VAL A 116 6.83 -5.58 3.21
CA VAL A 116 5.96 -4.40 3.08
C VAL A 116 6.66 -3.22 3.73
N ILE A 117 6.99 -2.21 2.92
CA ILE A 117 7.72 -1.02 3.35
C ILE A 117 6.70 0.08 3.64
N TYR A 118 6.51 0.36 4.93
CA TYR A 118 5.57 1.39 5.43
C TYR A 118 6.14 2.30 6.52
N LYS A 119 7.30 1.98 7.11
CA LYS A 119 7.96 2.87 8.06
C LYS A 119 8.43 4.10 7.32
N GLU A 120 8.24 5.30 7.88
CA GLU A 120 9.00 6.49 7.48
C GLU A 120 10.44 6.29 7.92
N GLU A 121 11.29 5.77 7.05
CA GLU A 121 12.69 6.17 7.11
C GLU A 121 12.66 7.68 6.85
N ALA A 122 12.94 8.45 7.90
CA ALA A 122 13.34 9.83 7.75
C ALA A 122 14.42 9.82 6.67
N ILE A 123 14.08 10.27 5.47
CA ILE A 123 15.07 10.67 4.50
C ILE A 123 15.82 11.76 5.26
N LYS A 124 17.02 11.44 5.75
CA LYS A 124 17.96 12.48 6.14
C LYS A 124 18.18 13.26 4.86
N PHE A 125 17.42 14.33 4.70
CA PHE A 125 17.71 15.35 3.73
C PHE A 125 19.03 15.93 4.22
N GLU A 126 20.15 15.36 3.76
CA GLU A 126 21.39 16.10 3.79
C GLU A 126 21.06 17.36 2.99
N PRO A 127 21.10 18.55 3.62
CA PRO A 127 20.83 19.77 2.90
C PRO A 127 21.81 19.78 1.73
N ILE A 128 21.28 19.71 0.51
CA ILE A 128 22.07 20.07 -0.65
C ILE A 128 22.42 21.52 -0.38
N GLU A 129 23.68 21.79 -0.04
CA GLU A 129 24.21 23.15 -0.09
C GLU A 129 23.96 23.62 -1.52
N MET A 130 22.91 24.45 -1.68
CA MET A 130 22.71 25.19 -2.91
C MET A 130 23.83 26.22 -2.94
N ASP A 131 24.92 25.88 -3.61
CA ASP A 131 25.89 26.88 -4.02
C ASP A 131 25.13 27.89 -4.88
N CYS A 132 24.96 29.10 -4.33
CA CYS A 132 24.29 30.25 -4.96
C CYS A 132 24.98 30.70 -6.28
N LEU A 133 26.06 30.04 -6.67
CA LEU A 133 26.85 30.31 -7.87
C LEU A 133 26.20 29.85 -9.19
N VAL A 134 25.09 29.11 -9.16
CA VAL A 134 24.40 28.65 -10.39
C VAL A 134 23.02 29.30 -10.59
N CYS A 135 22.71 30.37 -9.84
CA CYS A 135 21.52 31.17 -10.14
C CYS A 135 21.77 32.00 -11.41
N THR A 136 21.45 31.44 -12.58
CA THR A 136 21.42 32.15 -13.87
C THR A 136 20.14 32.96 -14.06
N LEU A 137 19.41 33.28 -12.99
CA LEU A 137 18.27 34.19 -13.05
C LEU A 137 18.80 35.62 -13.16
N ASN A 138 18.68 36.18 -14.35
CA ASN A 138 18.86 37.60 -14.62
C ASN A 138 18.15 38.43 -13.53
N LYS A 139 18.82 39.50 -13.11
CA LYS A 139 18.51 40.39 -11.97
C LYS A 139 17.12 41.08 -11.98
N GLU A 140 16.20 40.69 -12.85
CA GLU A 140 14.88 41.32 -12.98
C GLU A 140 13.71 40.41 -12.56
N SER A 141 13.96 39.17 -12.14
CA SER A 141 12.91 38.28 -11.61
C SER A 141 13.39 37.31 -10.52
N SER A 142 14.33 37.75 -9.68
CA SER A 142 14.78 36.98 -8.50
C SER A 142 13.90 37.29 -7.27
N CYS A 143 13.61 36.23 -6.55
CA CYS A 143 12.58 36.07 -5.53
C CYS A 143 12.68 37.07 -4.38
N VAL A 144 11.62 37.85 -4.18
CA VAL A 144 11.45 38.78 -3.04
C VAL A 144 11.32 38.07 -1.69
N ASP A 145 11.22 36.74 -1.65
CA ASP A 145 10.89 36.00 -0.42
C ASP A 145 12.03 35.14 0.18
N CYS A 146 13.25 35.14 -0.39
CA CYS A 146 14.34 34.29 0.14
C CYS A 146 15.45 35.05 0.88
N CYS A 147 15.44 36.40 0.86
CA CYS A 147 16.46 37.22 1.52
C CYS A 147 15.89 38.32 2.43
N ARG A 148 14.67 38.14 2.93
CA ARG A 148 14.09 39.06 3.91
C ARG A 148 13.96 38.35 5.24
N ASP A 149 14.54 38.96 6.28
CA ASP A 149 14.42 38.64 7.70
C ASP A 149 15.63 38.00 8.39
N TRP A 150 16.87 38.35 7.97
CA TRP A 150 18.08 38.10 8.77
C TRP A 150 18.78 39.35 9.33
N ASP A 151 18.20 40.55 9.20
CA ASP A 151 18.75 41.79 9.76
C ASP A 151 17.65 42.67 10.39
N ASN A 152 17.17 42.28 11.58
CA ASN A 152 16.46 43.21 12.47
C ASN A 152 16.88 42.92 13.93
N GLU A 153 18.15 43.19 14.21
CA GLU A 153 18.59 43.61 15.55
C GLU A 153 18.91 45.11 15.47
N GLU A 154 17.97 45.95 15.92
CA GLU A 154 18.24 47.25 16.56
C GLU A 154 17.27 47.46 17.72
#